data_AF-A0A8H3BU87-F1
#
_entry.id   AF-A0A8H3BU87-F1
#
_cell.length_a   1.000
_cell.length_b   1.000
_cell.length_c   1.000
_cell.angle_alpha   90.00
_cell.angle_beta   90.00
_cell.angle_gamma   90.00
#
_symmetry.space_group_name_H-M   'P 1'
#
loop_
_entity.id
_entity.type
_entity.pdbx_description
1 polymer ?
#
loop_
_entity_poly.entity_id
_entity_poly.type
_entity_poly.pdbx_seq_one_letter_code
_entity_poly.pdbx_strand_id
1 'polypeptide(L)'
;MGSTSRFEVLSLYRSLLRETHKLPDPLVRFTYSTYIRDRFRKNAQLLDEGLRYRKIKTAQQKLRQLQAANSGDKTAVSRTLRFAYGITGPIHHQNLLVYKRTGDPPSPSDTRPPPYPPALKALLASPLARTKPGLKSQPDEPAALSLALDKRGWLGKLPERRERNLWWNWWREEPTKTLVPTEIEVIEPKLDASATSPLEPTKSTGDFDDPSSRAPSTPLRLRQLGLPVARTQESGLLRRAEEYSRSHIIPKAPRRSAEQSPGSQDQGSETAMVIPPQSRFMRRRYRELLSKMPLLSFKPTSHLPIPPTIAPDSAPYLNSPPASPTPSGKFSVSISPSAATLGPRSRTTYSIMSQEDRQWIERARETKQFSIPKSGQPRSAKS
;
A
#
# COMPACT_ATOMS: atom_id res chain seq x y z
N MET A 1 -22.00 35.13 -0.68
CA MET A 1 -20.64 34.57 -0.48
C MET A 1 -19.75 35.19 -1.54
N GLY A 2 -18.53 35.64 -1.20
CA GLY A 2 -17.66 36.29 -2.19
C GLY A 2 -17.28 35.32 -3.32
N SER A 3 -17.44 35.75 -4.57
CA SER A 3 -17.03 34.99 -5.75
C SER A 3 -15.52 34.72 -5.66
N THR A 4 -15.11 33.45 -5.57
CA THR A 4 -13.68 33.10 -5.47
C THR A 4 -12.95 33.54 -6.73
N SER A 5 -11.99 34.45 -6.59
CA SER A 5 -11.28 35.02 -7.73
C SER A 5 -10.45 33.95 -8.44
N ARG A 6 -10.39 34.00 -9.77
CA ARG A 6 -9.53 33.10 -10.57
C ARG A 6 -8.07 33.17 -10.12
N PHE A 7 -7.62 34.36 -9.68
CA PHE A 7 -6.27 34.57 -9.14
C PHE A 7 -6.02 33.80 -7.84
N GLU A 8 -6.99 33.72 -6.94
CA GLU A 8 -6.87 32.94 -5.70
C GLU A 8 -6.68 31.45 -5.99
N VAL A 9 -7.44 30.92 -6.96
CA VAL A 9 -7.34 29.52 -7.38
C VAL A 9 -5.96 29.22 -7.97
N LEU A 10 -5.44 30.11 -8.83
CA LEU A 10 -4.10 29.97 -9.42
C LEU A 10 -2.98 30.09 -8.37
N SER A 11 -3.13 31.00 -7.41
CA SER A 11 -2.18 31.15 -6.29
C SER A 11 -2.15 29.89 -5.42
N LEU A 12 -3.31 29.32 -5.11
CA LEU A 12 -3.43 28.06 -4.37
C LEU A 12 -2.80 26.88 -5.12
N TYR A 13 -3.03 26.78 -6.43
CA TYR A 13 -2.40 25.77 -7.29
C TYR A 13 -0.87 25.87 -7.28
N ARG A 14 -0.32 27.07 -7.47
CA ARG A 14 1.14 27.31 -7.45
C ARG A 14 1.73 26.99 -6.08
N SER A 15 1.06 27.40 -5.01
CA SER A 15 1.47 27.11 -3.63
C SER A 15 1.51 25.61 -3.37
N LEU A 16 0.49 24.86 -3.79
CA LEU A 16 0.46 23.40 -3.70
C LEU A 16 1.64 22.77 -4.43
N LEU A 17 1.91 23.16 -5.67
CA LEU A 17 3.05 22.63 -6.43
C LEU A 17 4.38 22.95 -5.75
N ARG A 18 4.59 24.20 -5.32
CA ARG A 18 5.81 24.60 -4.58
C ARG A 18 6.03 23.73 -3.34
N GLU A 19 4.98 23.50 -2.56
CA GLU A 19 5.07 22.63 -1.38
C GLU A 19 5.32 21.16 -1.75
N THR A 20 4.80 20.65 -2.87
CA THR A 20 5.13 19.28 -3.29
C THR A 20 6.59 19.10 -3.65
N HIS A 21 7.23 20.09 -4.26
CA HIS A 21 8.64 20.01 -4.65
C HIS A 21 9.60 19.94 -3.45
N LYS A 22 9.16 20.38 -2.26
CA LYS A 22 9.97 20.34 -1.02
C LYS A 22 10.00 18.96 -0.35
N LEU A 23 9.11 18.04 -0.72
CA LEU A 23 9.06 16.70 -0.09
C LEU A 23 10.36 15.92 -0.35
N PRO A 24 10.84 15.06 0.56
CA PRO A 24 12.13 14.40 0.38
C PRO A 24 12.14 13.31 -0.70
N ASP A 25 11.03 12.59 -0.91
CA ASP A 25 10.96 11.44 -1.82
C ASP A 25 10.47 11.83 -3.23
N PRO A 26 11.26 11.58 -4.30
CA PRO A 26 10.87 11.90 -5.67
C PRO A 26 9.55 11.26 -6.11
N LEU A 27 9.24 10.03 -5.65
CA LEU A 27 7.98 9.36 -5.99
C LEU A 27 6.78 10.11 -5.40
N VAL A 28 6.92 10.57 -4.15
CA VAL A 28 5.88 11.35 -3.48
C VAL A 28 5.68 12.69 -4.19
N ARG A 29 6.78 13.36 -4.59
CA ARG A 29 6.72 14.61 -5.39
C ARG A 29 5.93 14.39 -6.67
N PHE A 30 6.30 13.36 -7.44
CA PHE A 30 5.67 13.03 -8.72
C PHE A 30 4.18 12.72 -8.56
N THR A 31 3.84 11.87 -7.58
CA THR A 31 2.46 11.43 -7.36
C THR A 31 1.55 12.59 -6.96
N TYR A 32 2.01 13.45 -6.04
CA TYR A 32 1.22 14.62 -5.63
C TYR A 32 1.13 15.68 -6.72
N SER A 33 2.20 15.96 -7.45
CA SER A 33 2.19 16.91 -8.57
C SER A 33 1.19 16.50 -9.65
N THR A 34 1.21 15.23 -10.05
CA THR A 34 0.24 14.66 -11.00
C THR A 34 -1.17 14.74 -10.46
N TYR A 35 -1.39 14.31 -9.21
CA TYR A 35 -2.71 14.37 -8.57
C TYR A 35 -3.29 15.79 -8.49
N ILE A 36 -2.46 16.77 -8.12
CA ILE A 36 -2.88 18.18 -8.04
C ILE A 36 -3.24 18.69 -9.43
N ARG A 37 -2.40 18.47 -10.44
CA ARG A 37 -2.68 18.86 -11.84
C ARG A 37 -4.00 18.28 -12.33
N ASP A 38 -4.21 16.98 -12.15
CA ASP A 38 -5.43 16.30 -12.58
C ASP A 38 -6.68 16.84 -11.87
N ARG A 39 -6.58 17.11 -10.56
CA ARG A 39 -7.71 17.66 -9.79
C ARG A 39 -8.07 19.07 -10.21
N PHE A 40 -7.09 19.94 -10.44
CA PHE A 40 -7.36 21.30 -10.91
C PHE A 40 -7.89 21.31 -12.35
N ARG A 41 -7.38 20.46 -13.24
CA ARG A 41 -7.91 20.28 -14.60
C ARG A 41 -9.37 19.81 -14.58
N LYS A 42 -9.68 18.75 -13.83
CA LYS A 42 -11.05 18.21 -13.71
C LYS A 42 -12.04 19.22 -13.11
N ASN A 43 -11.58 20.09 -12.22
CA ASN A 43 -12.44 21.08 -11.56
C ASN A 43 -12.49 22.43 -12.31
N ALA A 44 -11.70 22.62 -13.37
CA ALA A 44 -11.65 23.89 -14.09
C ALA A 44 -12.97 24.25 -14.80
N GLN A 45 -13.76 23.23 -15.15
CA GLN A 45 -15.03 23.35 -15.87
C GLN A 45 -16.26 23.38 -14.93
N LEU A 46 -16.06 23.41 -13.61
CA LEU A 46 -17.19 23.42 -12.67
C LEU A 46 -17.86 24.80 -12.64
N LEU A 47 -19.12 24.86 -13.08
CA LEU A 47 -19.96 26.06 -13.07
C LEU A 47 -20.58 26.32 -11.67
N ASP A 48 -20.87 25.26 -10.92
CA ASP A 48 -21.47 25.38 -9.58
C ASP A 48 -20.47 25.96 -8.57
N GLU A 49 -20.77 27.18 -8.12
CA GLU A 49 -19.99 27.92 -7.12
C GLU A 49 -19.88 27.18 -5.78
N GLY A 50 -20.94 26.48 -5.35
CA GLY A 50 -20.98 25.74 -4.10
C GLY A 50 -20.03 24.55 -4.11
N LEU A 51 -20.03 23.79 -5.21
CA LEU A 51 -19.05 22.72 -5.44
C LEU A 51 -17.63 23.27 -5.55
N ARG A 52 -17.44 24.38 -6.29
CA ARG A 52 -16.13 25.03 -6.44
C ARG A 52 -15.55 25.44 -5.09
N TYR A 53 -16.36 26.08 -4.23
CA TYR A 53 -15.96 26.44 -2.87
C TYR A 53 -15.49 25.22 -2.05
N ARG A 54 -16.25 24.12 -2.07
CA ARG A 54 -15.87 22.87 -1.37
C ARG A 54 -14.56 22.29 -1.90
N LYS A 55 -14.29 22.37 -3.21
CA LYS A 55 -13.01 21.93 -3.80
C LYS A 55 -11.86 22.83 -3.36
N ILE A 56 -12.04 24.15 -3.35
CA ILE A 56 -11.03 25.10 -2.88
C ILE A 56 -10.70 24.83 -1.41
N LYS A 57 -11.70 24.64 -0.54
CA LYS A 57 -11.51 24.28 0.86
C LYS A 57 -10.73 22.97 1.02
N THR A 58 -11.04 21.96 0.21
CA THR A 58 -10.32 20.68 0.19
C THR A 58 -8.85 20.87 -0.25
N ALA A 59 -8.60 21.71 -1.26
CA ALA A 59 -7.27 22.03 -1.74
C ALA A 59 -6.45 22.80 -0.68
N GLN A 60 -7.05 23.74 0.05
CA GLN A 60 -6.42 24.43 1.18
C GLN A 60 -6.08 23.47 2.33
N GLN A 61 -6.96 22.50 2.61
CA GLN A 61 -6.64 21.44 3.58
C GLN A 61 -5.44 20.60 3.12
N LYS A 62 -5.35 20.30 1.83
CA LYS A 62 -4.19 19.60 1.26
C LYS A 62 -2.92 20.44 1.32
N LEU A 63 -3.00 21.75 1.12
CA LEU A 63 -1.87 22.65 1.28
C LEU A 63 -1.34 22.60 2.71
N ARG A 64 -2.22 22.73 3.71
CA ARG A 64 -1.85 22.59 5.13
C ARG A 64 -1.24 21.23 5.45
N GLN A 65 -1.78 20.15 4.87
CA GLN A 65 -1.20 18.81 5.02
C GLN A 65 0.21 18.72 4.45
N LEU A 66 0.47 19.30 3.27
CA LEU A 66 1.80 19.29 2.64
C LEU A 66 2.80 20.15 3.41
N GLN A 67 2.39 21.35 3.85
CA GLN A 67 3.20 22.22 4.70
C GLN A 67 3.57 21.53 6.01
N ALA A 68 2.61 20.87 6.68
CA ALA A 68 2.86 20.09 7.87
C ALA A 68 3.81 18.90 7.61
N ALA A 69 3.69 18.24 6.45
CA ALA A 69 4.63 17.18 6.08
C ALA A 69 6.05 17.73 5.85
N ASN A 70 6.18 18.88 5.20
CA ASN A 70 7.46 19.57 4.97
C ASN A 70 8.08 20.09 6.27
N SER A 71 7.27 20.47 7.26
CA SER A 71 7.74 20.83 8.61
C SER A 71 8.08 19.61 9.48
N GLY A 72 7.94 18.39 8.95
CA GLY A 72 8.27 17.16 9.65
C GLY A 72 7.16 16.59 10.56
N ASP A 73 5.90 17.05 10.48
CA ASP A 73 4.82 16.42 11.24
C ASP A 73 4.69 14.94 10.88
N LYS A 74 4.94 14.09 11.88
CA LYS A 74 4.88 12.62 11.82
C LYS A 74 3.62 12.13 11.09
N THR A 75 2.47 12.68 11.44
CA THR A 75 1.17 12.19 10.94
C THR A 75 0.93 12.61 9.49
N ALA A 76 1.31 13.85 9.16
CA ALA A 76 1.21 14.38 7.81
C ALA A 76 2.15 13.63 6.86
N VAL A 77 3.39 13.38 7.26
CA VAL A 77 4.38 12.60 6.48
C VAL A 77 3.92 11.15 6.27
N SER A 78 3.44 10.49 7.32
CA SER A 78 2.89 9.14 7.17
C SER A 78 1.69 9.09 6.21
N ARG A 79 0.84 10.14 6.21
CA ARG A 79 -0.29 10.23 5.29
C ARG A 79 0.16 10.54 3.86
N THR A 80 1.19 11.36 3.64
CA THR A 80 1.71 11.62 2.29
C THR A 80 2.36 10.39 1.70
N LEU A 81 3.17 9.65 2.47
CA LEU A 81 3.77 8.37 2.06
C LEU A 81 2.70 7.33 1.71
N ARG A 82 1.70 7.10 2.59
CA ARG A 82 0.61 6.15 2.32
C ARG A 82 -0.18 6.49 1.06
N PHE A 83 -0.32 7.76 0.74
CA PHE A 83 -1.00 8.19 -0.49
C PHE A 83 -0.16 7.89 -1.73
N ALA A 84 1.13 8.23 -1.70
CA ALA A 84 2.03 8.03 -2.83
C ALA A 84 2.27 6.55 -3.15
N TYR A 85 2.38 5.71 -2.11
CA TYR A 85 2.61 4.28 -2.23
C TYR A 85 1.33 3.47 -2.47
N GLY A 86 0.21 4.13 -2.80
CA GLY A 86 -1.03 3.45 -3.18
C GLY A 86 -1.74 2.70 -2.04
N ILE A 87 -1.36 2.94 -0.78
CA ILE A 87 -2.04 2.37 0.39
C ILE A 87 -3.38 3.08 0.64
N THR A 88 -3.47 4.35 0.26
CA THR A 88 -4.70 5.15 0.37
C THR A 88 -4.95 5.94 -0.90
N GLY A 89 -6.21 6.35 -1.11
CA GLY A 89 -6.59 7.24 -2.20
C GLY A 89 -6.99 6.50 -3.49
N PRO A 90 -6.97 7.19 -4.65
CA PRO A 90 -7.49 6.63 -5.90
C PRO A 90 -6.76 5.37 -6.36
N ILE A 91 -5.44 5.31 -6.17
CA ILE A 91 -4.61 4.17 -6.57
C ILE A 91 -4.98 2.92 -5.75
N HIS A 92 -5.21 3.06 -4.45
CA HIS A 92 -5.70 1.96 -3.60
C HIS A 92 -6.99 1.37 -4.15
N HIS A 93 -7.97 2.23 -4.46
CA HIS A 93 -9.25 1.78 -5.02
C HIS A 93 -9.09 1.12 -6.39
N GLN A 94 -8.24 1.68 -7.26
CA GLN A 94 -7.96 1.10 -8.58
C GLN A 94 -7.36 -0.30 -8.44
N ASN A 95 -6.37 -0.47 -7.57
CA ASN A 95 -5.73 -1.76 -7.36
C ASN A 95 -6.73 -2.76 -6.74
N LEU A 96 -7.53 -2.32 -5.77
CA LEU A 96 -8.57 -3.16 -5.16
C LEU A 96 -9.61 -3.64 -6.18
N LEU A 97 -9.97 -2.80 -7.15
CA LEU A 97 -10.89 -3.19 -8.23
C LEU A 97 -10.33 -4.30 -9.11
N VAL A 98 -9.00 -4.36 -9.32
CA VAL A 98 -8.38 -5.47 -10.05
C VAL A 98 -8.66 -6.80 -9.34
N TYR A 99 -8.47 -6.85 -8.02
CA TYR A 99 -8.78 -8.03 -7.21
C TYR A 99 -10.26 -8.39 -7.14
N LYS A 100 -11.16 -7.40 -7.23
CA LYS A 100 -12.61 -7.68 -7.27
C LYS A 100 -13.05 -8.29 -8.61
N ARG A 101 -12.40 -7.89 -9.72
CA ARG A 101 -12.76 -8.31 -11.08
C ARG A 101 -12.27 -9.70 -11.46
N THR A 102 -11.32 -10.28 -10.72
CA THR A 102 -10.83 -11.64 -10.96
C THR A 102 -11.85 -12.73 -10.61
N GLY A 103 -12.99 -12.37 -10.01
CA GLY A 103 -14.06 -13.31 -9.67
C GLY A 103 -15.10 -13.43 -10.78
N ASP A 104 -15.93 -14.46 -10.66
CA ASP A 104 -17.06 -14.65 -11.56
C ASP A 104 -18.01 -13.45 -11.50
N PRO A 105 -18.54 -13.00 -12.66
CA PRO A 105 -19.53 -11.94 -12.67
C PRO A 105 -20.77 -12.40 -11.87
N PRO A 106 -21.45 -11.47 -11.17
CA PRO A 106 -22.66 -11.82 -10.44
C PRO A 106 -23.71 -12.37 -11.41
N SER A 107 -24.24 -13.56 -11.13
CA SER A 107 -25.40 -14.07 -11.86
C SER A 107 -26.62 -13.18 -11.57
N PRO A 108 -27.40 -12.76 -12.59
CA PRO A 108 -28.58 -11.92 -12.37
C PRO A 108 -29.68 -12.65 -11.56
N SER A 109 -29.65 -13.98 -11.52
CA SER A 109 -30.59 -14.79 -10.72
C SER A 109 -30.21 -14.86 -9.24
N ASP A 110 -28.95 -14.60 -8.90
CA ASP A 110 -28.47 -14.83 -7.55
C ASP A 110 -28.78 -13.66 -6.62
N THR A 111 -29.48 -14.00 -5.54
CA THR A 111 -29.78 -13.05 -4.46
C THR A 111 -28.53 -12.70 -3.64
N ARG A 112 -27.49 -13.53 -3.72
CA ARG A 112 -26.24 -13.36 -2.97
C ARG A 112 -25.16 -12.76 -3.87
N PRO A 113 -24.27 -11.92 -3.32
CA PRO A 113 -23.13 -11.45 -4.06
C PRO A 113 -22.17 -12.62 -4.38
N PRO A 114 -21.40 -12.53 -5.47
CA PRO A 114 -20.47 -13.58 -5.86
C PRO A 114 -19.39 -13.76 -4.77
N PRO A 115 -18.87 -14.99 -4.59
CA PRO A 115 -17.79 -15.24 -3.65
C PRO A 115 -16.56 -14.41 -4.02
N TYR A 116 -15.79 -13.98 -3.01
CA TYR A 116 -14.56 -13.26 -3.29
C TYR A 116 -13.51 -14.16 -3.94
N PRO A 117 -12.70 -13.62 -4.87
CA PRO A 117 -11.57 -14.34 -5.44
C PRO A 117 -10.60 -14.82 -4.36
N PRO A 118 -9.91 -15.96 -4.56
CA PRO A 118 -9.07 -16.58 -3.53
C PRO A 118 -7.97 -15.64 -3.02
N ALA A 119 -7.38 -14.82 -3.90
CA ALA A 119 -6.41 -13.79 -3.52
C ALA A 119 -7.00 -12.75 -2.56
N LEU A 120 -8.21 -12.24 -2.86
CA LEU A 120 -8.89 -11.26 -2.02
C LEU A 120 -9.37 -11.88 -0.69
N LYS A 121 -9.82 -13.14 -0.73
CA LYS A 121 -10.19 -13.92 0.46
C LYS A 121 -9.00 -14.09 1.40
N ALA A 122 -7.81 -14.40 0.88
CA ALA A 122 -6.59 -14.48 1.69
C ALA A 122 -6.21 -13.13 2.35
N LEU A 123 -6.39 -12.02 1.63
CA LEU A 123 -6.20 -10.67 2.20
C LEU A 123 -7.22 -10.33 3.29
N LEU A 124 -8.48 -10.71 3.11
CA LEU A 124 -9.55 -10.47 4.09
C LEU A 124 -9.37 -11.31 5.36
N ALA A 125 -8.93 -12.55 5.20
CA ALA A 125 -8.63 -13.48 6.29
C ALA A 125 -7.39 -13.06 7.09
N SER A 126 -6.38 -12.48 6.43
CA SER A 126 -5.14 -12.09 7.08
C SER A 126 -5.32 -10.85 7.98
N PRO A 127 -4.93 -10.90 9.27
CA PRO A 127 -4.96 -9.73 10.15
C PRO A 127 -3.94 -8.66 9.71
N LEU A 128 -2.90 -9.05 8.96
CA LEU A 128 -1.82 -8.18 8.50
C LEU A 128 -2.28 -7.23 7.41
N ALA A 129 -3.21 -7.67 6.55
CA ALA A 129 -3.77 -6.86 5.48
C ALA A 129 -4.97 -6.02 5.93
N ARG A 130 -5.34 -5.98 7.22
CA ARG A 130 -6.47 -5.15 7.68
C ARG A 130 -6.03 -3.72 8.01
N THR A 131 -6.82 -2.75 7.57
CA THR A 131 -6.60 -1.33 7.91
C THR A 131 -6.74 -1.06 9.41
N LYS A 132 -7.65 -1.77 10.08
CA LYS A 132 -7.90 -1.72 11.53
C LYS A 132 -7.57 -3.07 12.17
N PRO A 133 -6.39 -3.22 12.81
CA PRO A 133 -6.06 -4.46 13.53
C PRO A 133 -6.98 -4.62 14.75
N GLY A 134 -7.47 -5.83 15.00
CA GLY A 134 -8.22 -6.16 16.22
C GLY A 134 -9.75 -6.19 16.10
N LEU A 135 -10.33 -5.86 14.94
CA LEU A 135 -11.67 -6.38 14.66
C LEU A 135 -11.48 -7.89 14.49
N LYS A 136 -11.97 -8.67 15.49
CA LYS A 136 -12.10 -10.13 15.41
C LYS A 136 -12.51 -10.45 13.98
N SER A 137 -11.80 -11.37 13.32
CA SER A 137 -12.23 -11.88 12.03
C SER A 137 -13.71 -12.19 12.18
N GLN A 138 -14.58 -11.34 11.62
CA GLN A 138 -15.98 -11.67 11.70
C GLN A 138 -16.09 -12.98 10.95
N PRO A 139 -16.81 -13.97 11.50
CA PRO A 139 -17.08 -15.21 10.78
C PRO A 139 -17.50 -14.84 9.37
N ASP A 140 -16.97 -15.58 8.38
CA ASP A 140 -16.82 -15.22 6.97
C ASP A 140 -18.08 -14.79 6.21
N GLU A 141 -19.22 -14.62 6.88
CA GLU A 141 -20.50 -14.32 6.30
C GLU A 141 -21.35 -13.40 7.21
N PRO A 142 -22.03 -12.37 6.66
CA PRO A 142 -23.14 -11.69 7.33
C PRO A 142 -24.29 -12.64 7.70
N ALA A 143 -24.25 -13.93 7.31
CA ALA A 143 -25.05 -14.98 7.90
C ALA A 143 -24.93 -15.03 9.44
N ALA A 144 -23.75 -14.73 10.00
CA ALA A 144 -23.61 -14.61 11.45
C ALA A 144 -24.34 -13.40 12.02
N LEU A 145 -24.51 -12.32 11.24
CA LEU A 145 -25.30 -11.15 11.62
C LEU A 145 -26.80 -11.43 11.51
N SER A 146 -27.26 -12.10 10.44
CA SER A 146 -28.66 -12.52 10.33
C SER A 146 -29.02 -13.53 11.42
N LEU A 147 -28.14 -14.51 11.68
CA LEU A 147 -28.29 -15.47 12.78
C LEU A 147 -28.21 -14.81 14.16
N ALA A 148 -27.36 -13.79 14.36
CA ALA A 148 -27.29 -13.06 15.64
C ALA A 148 -28.52 -12.19 15.89
N LEU A 149 -29.10 -11.62 14.83
CA LEU A 149 -30.37 -10.87 14.88
C LEU A 149 -31.54 -11.81 15.16
N ASP A 150 -31.54 -13.00 14.56
CA ASP A 150 -32.56 -14.04 14.76
C ASP A 150 -32.50 -14.63 16.17
N LYS A 151 -31.30 -14.96 16.67
CA LYS A 151 -31.08 -15.49 18.04
C LYS A 151 -31.53 -14.58 19.17
N ARG A 152 -31.66 -13.27 18.91
CA ARG A 152 -32.18 -12.33 19.91
C ARG A 152 -33.71 -12.28 19.93
N GLY A 153 -34.41 -12.94 19.01
CA GLY A 153 -35.87 -13.12 19.01
C GLY A 153 -36.70 -11.84 18.88
N TRP A 154 -36.10 -10.65 18.84
CA TRP A 154 -36.81 -9.37 18.95
C TRP A 154 -37.28 -8.80 17.61
N LEU A 155 -36.76 -9.27 16.47
CA LEU A 155 -37.00 -8.65 15.16
C LEU A 155 -37.55 -9.60 14.09
N GLY A 156 -37.71 -10.89 14.41
CA GLY A 156 -38.07 -11.93 13.43
C GLY A 156 -37.05 -12.05 12.28
N LYS A 157 -37.39 -12.85 11.27
CA LYS A 157 -36.57 -12.96 10.05
C LYS A 157 -36.57 -11.62 9.31
N LEU A 158 -35.37 -11.14 8.94
CA LEU A 158 -35.24 -9.95 8.09
C LEU A 158 -35.97 -10.16 6.76
N PRO A 159 -36.70 -9.15 6.24
CA PRO A 159 -37.24 -9.21 4.88
C PRO A 159 -36.12 -9.49 3.86
N GLU A 160 -36.37 -10.37 2.89
CA GLU A 160 -35.36 -10.82 1.91
C GLU A 160 -34.63 -9.66 1.22
N ARG A 161 -35.34 -8.58 0.90
CA ARG A 161 -34.76 -7.37 0.29
C ARG A 161 -33.74 -6.70 1.21
N ARG A 162 -34.01 -6.64 2.52
CA ARG A 162 -33.08 -6.06 3.50
C ARG A 162 -31.87 -6.95 3.70
N GLU A 163 -32.07 -8.27 3.77
CA GLU A 163 -30.98 -9.23 3.81
C GLU A 163 -30.08 -9.08 2.57
N ARG A 164 -30.65 -9.11 1.36
CA ARG A 164 -29.94 -8.88 0.10
C ARG A 164 -29.13 -7.58 0.13
N ASN A 165 -29.74 -6.47 0.55
CA ASN A 165 -29.05 -5.19 0.67
C ASN A 165 -27.90 -5.24 1.69
N LEU A 166 -28.07 -5.93 2.81
CA LEU A 166 -27.03 -6.12 3.82
C LEU A 166 -25.83 -6.88 3.24
N TRP A 167 -26.09 -7.98 2.52
CA TRP A 167 -25.08 -8.77 1.83
C TRP A 167 -24.32 -7.94 0.80
N TRP A 168 -25.03 -7.19 -0.05
CA TRP A 168 -24.40 -6.33 -1.07
C TRP A 168 -23.64 -5.15 -0.46
N ASN A 169 -24.11 -4.57 0.65
CA ASN A 169 -23.39 -3.53 1.36
C ASN A 169 -22.11 -4.08 1.98
N TRP A 170 -22.20 -5.21 2.67
CA TRP A 170 -21.05 -5.91 3.21
C TRP A 170 -20.05 -6.25 2.11
N TRP A 171 -20.51 -6.82 0.99
CA TRP A 171 -19.64 -7.19 -0.13
C TRP A 171 -18.93 -5.99 -0.78
N ARG A 172 -19.60 -4.83 -0.83
CA ARG A 172 -19.01 -3.59 -1.35
C ARG A 172 -17.99 -3.00 -0.38
N GLU A 173 -18.33 -2.96 0.90
CA GLU A 173 -17.57 -2.28 1.96
C GLU A 173 -16.39 -3.10 2.49
N GLU A 174 -16.52 -4.41 2.62
CA GLU A 174 -15.51 -5.24 3.29
C GLU A 174 -14.13 -5.14 2.64
N PRO A 175 -13.99 -5.19 1.30
CA PRO A 175 -12.69 -5.05 0.66
C PRO A 175 -12.08 -3.65 0.82
N THR A 176 -12.88 -2.62 1.13
CA THR A 176 -12.33 -1.28 1.41
C THR A 176 -11.60 -1.21 2.75
N LYS A 177 -11.83 -2.20 3.62
CA LYS A 177 -11.18 -2.34 4.93
C LYS A 177 -9.85 -3.08 4.82
N THR A 178 -9.50 -3.64 3.66
CA THR A 178 -8.23 -4.30 3.41
C THR A 178 -7.21 -3.39 2.73
N LEU A 179 -5.96 -3.65 3.04
CA LEU A 179 -4.77 -3.11 2.41
C LEU A 179 -4.53 -3.94 1.15
N VAL A 180 -4.28 -3.26 0.04
CA VAL A 180 -4.00 -3.94 -1.23
C VAL A 180 -2.53 -4.32 -1.27
N PRO A 181 -2.20 -5.56 -1.66
CA PRO A 181 -0.81 -6.00 -1.70
C PRO A 181 -0.05 -5.23 -2.76
N THR A 182 1.11 -4.71 -2.36
CA THR A 182 1.96 -3.90 -3.23
C THR A 182 2.83 -4.75 -4.13
N GLU A 183 3.09 -6.00 -3.76
CA GLU A 183 3.84 -6.97 -4.55
C GLU A 183 3.22 -8.36 -4.39
N ILE A 184 3.35 -9.18 -5.44
CA ILE A 184 2.97 -10.59 -5.43
C ILE A 184 4.25 -11.40 -5.62
N GLU A 185 4.52 -12.33 -4.72
CA GLU A 185 5.65 -13.26 -4.79
C GLU A 185 5.14 -14.63 -5.19
N VAL A 186 5.62 -15.17 -6.32
CA VAL A 186 5.34 -16.56 -6.69
C VAL A 186 6.41 -17.42 -6.03
N ILE A 187 5.99 -18.26 -5.08
CA ILE A 187 6.88 -19.24 -4.45
C ILE A 187 6.77 -20.51 -5.28
N GLU A 188 7.74 -20.70 -6.16
CA GLU A 188 7.84 -21.96 -6.89
C GLU A 188 8.17 -23.10 -5.95
N PRO A 189 7.55 -24.28 -6.14
CA PRO A 189 8.05 -25.48 -5.50
C PRO A 189 9.50 -25.66 -5.94
N LYS A 190 10.43 -25.69 -4.99
CA LYS A 190 11.77 -26.17 -5.26
C LYS A 190 11.58 -27.59 -5.79
N LEU A 191 11.84 -27.80 -7.09
CA LEU A 191 11.91 -29.15 -7.64
C LEU A 191 13.11 -29.78 -6.94
N ASP A 192 12.83 -30.48 -5.84
CA ASP A 192 13.84 -31.24 -5.14
C ASP A 192 14.40 -32.22 -6.18
N ALA A 193 15.61 -31.93 -6.66
CA ALA A 193 16.34 -32.74 -7.63
C ALA A 193 16.81 -34.08 -7.01
N SER A 194 16.03 -34.62 -6.07
CA SER A 194 16.30 -35.84 -5.31
C SER A 194 15.71 -37.09 -6.00
N ALA A 195 15.77 -37.14 -7.32
CA ALA A 195 15.60 -38.37 -8.07
C ALA A 195 16.83 -38.57 -8.97
N THR A 196 17.82 -39.25 -8.38
CA THR A 196 18.85 -40.04 -9.09
C THR A 196 20.08 -39.28 -9.62
N SER A 197 21.02 -38.97 -8.73
CA SER A 197 22.43 -39.29 -9.00
C SER A 197 23.18 -39.49 -7.67
N PRO A 198 23.46 -40.74 -7.27
CA PRO A 198 24.38 -41.01 -6.19
C PRO A 198 25.80 -40.91 -6.73
N LEU A 199 26.59 -39.91 -6.32
CA LEU A 199 28.02 -40.04 -6.00
C LEU A 199 28.66 -38.67 -5.70
N GLU A 200 29.51 -38.69 -4.68
CA GLU A 200 30.50 -37.69 -4.22
C GLU A 200 30.06 -36.57 -3.24
N PRO A 201 30.32 -36.76 -1.93
CA PRO A 201 30.16 -35.75 -0.89
C PRO A 201 31.41 -34.85 -0.80
N THR A 202 31.42 -33.73 -1.52
CA THR A 202 32.38 -32.65 -1.23
C THR A 202 31.80 -31.73 -0.14
N LYS A 203 32.44 -31.75 1.03
CA LYS A 203 32.19 -30.85 2.16
C LYS A 203 32.46 -29.40 1.74
N SER A 204 31.44 -28.66 1.31
CA SER A 204 31.50 -27.19 1.25
C SER A 204 31.00 -26.62 2.58
N THR A 205 31.95 -26.02 3.29
CA THR A 205 31.75 -25.39 4.60
C THR A 205 31.07 -24.04 4.41
N GLY A 206 29.84 -23.90 4.90
CA GLY A 206 29.29 -22.63 5.38
C GLY A 206 28.78 -21.63 4.32
N ASP A 207 27.90 -22.05 3.41
CA ASP A 207 27.09 -21.10 2.64
C ASP A 207 25.98 -20.53 3.53
N PHE A 208 26.14 -19.27 3.92
CA PHE A 208 25.05 -18.44 4.41
C PHE A 208 23.99 -18.36 3.30
N ASP A 209 22.78 -18.87 3.55
CA ASP A 209 21.62 -18.66 2.70
C ASP A 209 21.45 -17.15 2.44
N ASP A 210 21.99 -16.65 1.32
CA ASP A 210 21.87 -15.25 0.95
C ASP A 210 20.42 -15.02 0.48
N PRO A 211 19.57 -14.30 1.25
CA PRO A 211 18.18 -14.05 0.87
C PRO A 211 18.07 -13.19 -0.40
N SER A 212 19.19 -12.75 -0.99
CA SER A 212 19.27 -11.94 -2.21
C SER A 212 18.85 -12.67 -3.50
N SER A 213 18.77 -14.01 -3.51
CA SER A 213 18.40 -14.78 -4.72
C SER A 213 16.89 -14.82 -5.03
N ARG A 214 16.04 -14.22 -4.19
CA ARG A 214 14.60 -14.07 -4.50
C ARG A 214 14.40 -13.01 -5.57
N ALA A 215 14.56 -13.39 -6.83
CA ALA A 215 14.18 -12.56 -7.96
C ALA A 215 12.67 -12.25 -7.88
N PRO A 216 12.25 -10.98 -7.89
CA PRO A 216 10.83 -10.65 -7.91
C PRO A 216 10.20 -11.28 -9.16
N SER A 217 9.07 -11.95 -8.98
CA SER A 217 8.39 -12.60 -10.10
C SER A 217 8.07 -11.57 -11.18
N THR A 218 8.49 -11.83 -12.40
CA THR A 218 8.25 -10.92 -13.52
C THR A 218 6.74 -10.76 -13.74
N PRO A 219 6.25 -9.55 -14.09
CA PRO A 219 4.82 -9.31 -14.29
C PRO A 219 4.22 -10.21 -15.37
N LEU A 220 5.04 -10.62 -16.35
CA LEU A 220 4.65 -11.57 -17.39
C LEU A 220 4.31 -12.94 -16.80
N ARG A 221 5.10 -13.44 -15.84
CA ARG A 221 4.84 -14.70 -15.15
C ARG A 221 3.54 -14.66 -14.33
N LEU A 222 3.30 -13.56 -13.61
CA LEU A 222 2.05 -13.38 -12.86
C LEU A 222 0.82 -13.43 -13.79
N ARG A 223 0.91 -12.82 -14.97
CA ARG A 223 -0.15 -12.87 -15.99
C ARG A 223 -0.35 -14.26 -16.58
N GLN A 224 0.72 -15.01 -16.82
CA GLN A 224 0.65 -16.41 -17.26
C GLN A 224 -0.06 -17.29 -16.24
N LEU A 225 0.10 -17.00 -14.95
CA LEU A 225 -0.61 -17.67 -13.86
C LEU A 225 -2.03 -17.14 -13.64
N GLY A 226 -2.56 -16.26 -14.49
CA GLY A 226 -3.89 -15.68 -14.32
C GLY A 226 -4.04 -14.82 -13.05
N LEU A 227 -2.93 -14.35 -12.47
CA LEU A 227 -2.97 -13.55 -11.25
C LEU A 227 -3.27 -12.08 -11.57
N PRO A 228 -4.07 -11.40 -10.71
CA PRO A 228 -4.37 -9.99 -10.89
C PRO A 228 -3.13 -9.12 -10.63
N VAL A 229 -2.49 -8.63 -11.70
CA VAL A 229 -1.38 -7.67 -11.58
C VAL A 229 -1.93 -6.25 -11.59
N ALA A 230 -1.78 -5.56 -10.46
CA ALA A 230 -2.11 -4.13 -10.38
C ALA A 230 -0.91 -3.28 -10.82
N ARG A 231 -1.17 -2.10 -11.43
CA ARG A 231 -0.11 -1.22 -11.97
C ARG A 231 0.97 -0.83 -10.94
N THR A 232 0.61 -0.74 -9.66
CA THR A 232 1.60 -0.41 -8.62
C THR A 232 2.61 -1.54 -8.38
N GLN A 233 2.25 -2.78 -8.68
CA GLN A 233 3.09 -3.95 -8.44
C GLN A 233 4.25 -4.02 -9.44
N GLU A 234 4.07 -3.42 -10.62
CA GLU A 234 5.10 -3.33 -11.65
C GLU A 234 6.20 -2.31 -11.31
N SER A 235 5.93 -1.39 -10.36
CA SER A 235 6.83 -0.26 -10.06
C SER A 235 7.84 -0.50 -8.94
N GLY A 236 7.91 -1.71 -8.36
CA GLY A 236 8.88 -2.06 -7.31
C GLY A 236 8.77 -1.18 -6.06
N LEU A 237 7.55 -0.78 -5.68
CA LEU A 237 7.31 0.16 -4.60
C LEU A 237 7.79 -0.37 -3.24
N LEU A 238 7.63 -1.67 -2.98
CA LEU A 238 8.07 -2.24 -1.70
C LEU A 238 9.59 -2.17 -1.61
N ARG A 239 10.30 -2.64 -2.64
CA ARG A 239 11.76 -2.59 -2.72
C ARG A 239 12.30 -1.18 -2.51
N ARG A 240 11.69 -0.18 -3.16
CA ARG A 240 12.04 1.22 -2.93
C ARG A 240 11.81 1.64 -1.48
N ALA A 241 10.65 1.35 -0.88
CA ALA A 241 10.41 1.68 0.53
C ALA A 241 11.41 0.98 1.48
N GLU A 242 11.81 -0.26 1.17
CA GLU A 242 12.84 -0.99 1.91
C GLU A 242 14.20 -0.30 1.83
N GLU A 243 14.62 0.10 0.64
CA GLU A 243 15.88 0.82 0.41
C GLU A 243 15.94 2.11 1.24
N TYR A 244 14.88 2.92 1.20
CA TYR A 244 14.78 4.13 2.02
C TYR A 244 14.73 3.81 3.53
N SER A 245 14.19 2.65 3.92
CA SER A 245 14.17 2.21 5.33
C SER A 245 15.53 1.71 5.85
N ARG A 246 16.36 1.18 4.94
CA ARG A 246 17.67 0.57 5.24
C ARG A 246 18.78 1.59 5.26
N SER A 247 18.78 2.55 4.31
CA SER A 247 19.83 3.55 4.08
C SER A 247 20.50 4.02 5.39
N HIS A 248 21.55 3.31 5.80
CA HIS A 248 22.44 3.73 6.87
C HIS A 248 23.62 4.34 6.17
N ILE A 249 23.64 5.66 6.11
CA ILE A 249 24.94 6.31 6.11
C ILE A 249 25.41 6.17 7.56
N ILE A 250 26.18 5.12 7.82
CA ILE A 250 27.15 5.20 8.92
C ILE A 250 27.97 6.43 8.51
N PRO A 251 27.92 7.55 9.26
CA PRO A 251 28.81 8.66 8.96
C PRO A 251 30.20 8.01 8.94
N LYS A 252 30.83 7.95 7.76
CA LYS A 252 32.22 7.51 7.68
C LYS A 252 32.93 8.49 8.59
N ALA A 253 33.29 8.04 9.80
CA ALA A 253 34.03 8.85 10.74
C ALA A 253 35.15 9.49 9.93
N PRO A 254 35.33 10.81 9.97
CA PRO A 254 36.21 11.54 9.06
C PRO A 254 37.53 10.80 9.02
N ARG A 255 37.72 10.03 7.95
CA ARG A 255 38.86 9.13 7.82
C ARG A 255 39.99 10.10 7.61
N ARG A 256 40.78 10.35 8.66
CA ARG A 256 41.99 11.19 8.60
C ARG A 256 42.69 10.81 7.30
N SER A 257 42.77 11.79 6.42
CA SER A 257 43.22 11.66 5.05
C SER A 257 44.65 11.10 5.06
N ALA A 258 44.78 9.78 4.96
CA ALA A 258 46.02 9.18 4.52
C ALA A 258 46.00 9.29 2.99
N GLU A 259 46.99 10.03 2.47
CA GLU A 259 47.24 10.36 1.07
C GLU A 259 46.82 9.24 0.12
N GLN A 260 45.74 9.44 -0.64
CA GLN A 260 45.35 8.52 -1.71
C GLN A 260 46.09 8.90 -3.00
N SER A 261 46.98 8.00 -3.37
CA SER A 261 47.69 7.90 -4.65
C SER A 261 46.74 8.05 -5.86
N PRO A 262 47.09 8.86 -6.86
CA PRO A 262 46.33 9.00 -8.10
C PRO A 262 46.69 7.86 -9.07
N GLY A 263 45.79 6.89 -9.26
CA GLY A 263 46.01 5.88 -10.29
C GLY A 263 45.08 4.68 -10.23
N SER A 264 43.79 4.87 -10.51
CA SER A 264 42.95 3.79 -11.03
C SER A 264 41.66 4.39 -11.60
N GLN A 265 41.64 4.58 -12.92
CA GLN A 265 40.41 4.74 -13.69
C GLN A 265 39.82 3.35 -13.87
N ASP A 266 38.71 3.05 -13.20
CA ASP A 266 37.94 1.85 -13.50
C ASP A 266 36.48 2.18 -13.86
N GLN A 267 36.04 1.50 -14.90
CA GLN A 267 34.90 1.81 -15.75
C GLN A 267 33.59 1.22 -15.20
N GLY A 268 32.47 1.91 -15.44
CA GLY A 268 31.19 1.24 -15.70
C GLY A 268 30.30 0.86 -14.52
N SER A 269 30.28 1.61 -13.41
CA SER A 269 29.24 1.42 -12.40
C SER A 269 27.90 1.93 -12.94
N GLU A 270 26.92 1.04 -13.12
CA GLU A 270 25.51 1.39 -13.36
C GLU A 270 25.11 2.57 -12.47
N THR A 271 24.39 3.54 -13.03
CA THR A 271 23.86 4.72 -12.34
C THR A 271 22.82 4.30 -11.30
N ALA A 272 23.25 3.65 -10.23
CA ALA A 272 22.49 3.47 -9.02
C ALA A 272 22.12 4.87 -8.55
N MET A 273 20.83 5.19 -8.55
CA MET A 273 20.35 6.49 -8.10
C MET A 273 20.90 6.75 -6.70
N VAL A 274 21.80 7.73 -6.57
CA VAL A 274 22.38 8.08 -5.28
C VAL A 274 21.27 8.64 -4.40
N ILE A 275 20.70 7.78 -3.54
CA ILE A 275 19.68 8.20 -2.59
C ILE A 275 20.36 9.04 -1.52
N PRO A 276 19.96 10.31 -1.33
CA PRO A 276 20.57 11.15 -0.31
C PRO A 276 20.35 10.53 1.07
N PRO A 277 21.32 10.70 2.02
CA PRO A 277 21.17 10.23 3.39
C PRO A 277 19.81 10.61 3.95
N GLN A 278 19.01 9.61 4.27
CA GLN A 278 17.70 9.85 4.85
C GLN A 278 17.85 10.09 6.35
N SER A 279 17.17 11.12 6.86
CA SER A 279 17.09 11.35 8.30
C SER A 279 16.52 10.11 9.00
N ARG A 280 16.95 9.86 10.24
CA ARG A 280 16.41 8.77 11.09
C ARG A 280 14.88 8.81 11.16
N PHE A 281 14.32 10.02 11.19
CA PHE A 281 12.88 10.24 11.12
C PHE A 281 12.25 9.60 9.87
N MET A 282 12.77 9.89 8.68
CA MET A 282 12.23 9.33 7.43
C MET A 282 12.33 7.82 7.39
N ARG A 283 13.47 7.25 7.81
CA ARG A 283 13.65 5.79 7.89
C ARG A 283 12.58 5.14 8.75
N ARG A 284 12.30 5.71 9.92
CA ARG A 284 11.23 5.24 10.81
C ARG A 284 9.85 5.37 10.15
N ARG A 285 9.60 6.43 9.37
CA ARG A 285 8.35 6.58 8.60
C ARG A 285 8.21 5.49 7.53
N TYR A 286 9.29 5.13 6.83
CA TYR A 286 9.29 4.04 5.84
C TYR A 286 9.11 2.68 6.48
N ARG A 287 9.73 2.39 7.64
CA ARG A 287 9.46 1.13 8.37
C ARG A 287 8.00 1.01 8.81
N GLU A 288 7.40 2.11 9.26
CA GLU A 288 5.97 2.14 9.55
C GLU A 288 5.11 2.00 8.28
N LEU A 289 5.55 2.53 7.14
CA LEU A 289 4.90 2.36 5.85
C LEU A 289 4.91 0.88 5.42
N LEU A 290 6.06 0.22 5.51
CA LEU A 290 6.24 -1.20 5.18
C LEU A 290 5.33 -2.10 6.03
N SER A 291 5.08 -1.75 7.30
CA SER A 291 4.09 -2.45 8.15
C SER A 291 2.63 -2.38 7.63
N LYS A 292 2.37 -1.53 6.63
CA LYS A 292 1.08 -1.32 5.97
C LYS A 292 1.09 -1.70 4.49
N MET A 293 2.15 -2.35 4.02
CA MET A 293 2.29 -2.86 2.65
C MET A 293 2.34 -4.39 2.72
N PRO A 294 1.17 -5.07 2.67
CA PRO A 294 1.16 -6.53 2.69
C PRO A 294 1.80 -7.08 1.41
N LEU A 295 2.51 -8.19 1.55
CA LEU A 295 3.06 -8.99 0.46
C LEU A 295 2.17 -10.22 0.29
N LEU A 296 1.69 -10.44 -0.92
CA LEU A 296 0.87 -11.61 -1.25
C LEU A 296 1.75 -12.67 -1.88
N SER A 297 1.93 -13.80 -1.21
CA SER A 297 2.65 -14.95 -1.77
C SER A 297 1.67 -15.94 -2.36
N PHE A 298 1.97 -16.43 -3.57
CA PHE A 298 1.19 -17.44 -4.26
C PHE A 298 2.04 -18.71 -4.42
N LYS A 299 1.53 -19.83 -3.91
CA LYS A 299 2.09 -21.17 -4.08
C LYS A 299 1.22 -21.93 -5.08
N PRO A 300 1.66 -22.10 -6.34
CA PRO A 300 0.93 -22.90 -7.31
C PRO A 300 0.84 -24.34 -6.80
N THR A 301 -0.32 -24.98 -6.96
CA THR A 301 -0.44 -26.42 -6.67
C THR A 301 0.08 -27.15 -7.90
N SER A 302 1.22 -27.83 -7.77
CA SER A 302 2.00 -28.41 -8.88
C SER A 302 1.32 -29.53 -9.67
N HIS A 303 0.01 -29.72 -9.53
CA HIS A 303 -0.68 -30.87 -10.08
C HIS A 303 -2.01 -30.45 -10.68
N LEU A 304 -1.97 -30.05 -11.94
CA LEU A 304 -2.97 -30.55 -12.87
C LEU A 304 -2.23 -31.50 -13.81
N PRO A 305 -2.49 -32.82 -13.75
CA PRO A 305 -2.01 -33.72 -14.79
C PRO A 305 -2.44 -33.12 -16.12
N ILE A 306 -1.50 -32.97 -17.04
CA ILE A 306 -1.77 -32.56 -18.41
C ILE A 306 -2.94 -33.43 -18.85
N PRO A 307 -4.14 -32.86 -19.11
CA PRO A 307 -5.26 -33.68 -19.54
C PRO A 307 -4.77 -34.44 -20.77
N PRO A 308 -4.93 -35.77 -20.81
CA PRO A 308 -4.45 -36.57 -21.92
C PRO A 308 -4.96 -35.92 -23.20
N THR A 309 -4.06 -35.64 -24.13
CA THR A 309 -4.37 -35.03 -25.43
C THR A 309 -5.49 -35.83 -26.09
N ILE A 310 -6.75 -35.42 -25.89
CA ILE A 310 -7.89 -36.04 -26.55
C ILE A 310 -7.76 -35.65 -28.02
N ALA A 311 -7.67 -36.66 -28.88
CA ALA A 311 -7.48 -36.49 -30.31
C ALA A 311 -8.56 -35.55 -30.89
N PRO A 312 -8.18 -34.62 -31.77
CA PRO A 312 -9.05 -33.56 -32.27
C PRO A 312 -9.93 -34.08 -33.41
N ASP A 313 -10.87 -34.97 -33.12
CA ASP A 313 -11.91 -35.33 -34.09
C ASP A 313 -13.29 -35.19 -33.45
N SER A 314 -14.10 -34.32 -34.06
CA SER A 314 -15.56 -34.15 -33.85
C SER A 314 -16.03 -33.48 -32.54
N ALA A 315 -15.89 -32.15 -32.44
CA ALA A 315 -16.74 -31.36 -31.55
C ALA A 315 -17.30 -30.12 -32.26
N PRO A 316 -18.64 -29.90 -32.25
CA PRO A 316 -19.27 -28.74 -32.88
C PRO A 316 -18.90 -27.43 -32.16
N TYR A 317 -18.62 -26.39 -32.94
CA TYR A 317 -18.22 -25.04 -32.52
C TYR A 317 -19.24 -24.39 -31.56
N LEU A 318 -19.04 -24.52 -30.25
CA LEU A 318 -19.70 -23.66 -29.26
C LEU A 318 -18.80 -22.44 -29.00
N ASN A 319 -19.18 -21.29 -29.57
CA ASN A 319 -18.46 -20.01 -29.51
C ASN A 319 -18.48 -19.31 -28.12
N SER A 320 -18.49 -20.06 -27.02
CA SER A 320 -18.31 -19.47 -25.69
C SER A 320 -16.84 -19.11 -25.50
N PRO A 321 -16.49 -17.83 -25.20
CA PRO A 321 -15.12 -17.46 -24.90
C PRO A 321 -14.59 -18.33 -23.75
N PRO A 322 -13.38 -18.88 -23.84
CA PRO A 322 -12.84 -19.75 -22.81
C PRO A 322 -12.81 -18.98 -21.49
N ALA A 323 -13.51 -19.50 -20.48
CA ALA A 323 -13.46 -18.96 -19.14
C ALA A 323 -11.98 -18.92 -18.70
N SER A 324 -11.50 -17.75 -18.29
CA SER A 324 -10.10 -17.60 -17.85
C SER A 324 -9.83 -18.59 -16.72
N PRO A 325 -8.82 -19.48 -16.85
CA PRO A 325 -8.57 -20.52 -15.85
C PRO A 325 -8.24 -19.88 -14.51
N THR A 326 -9.06 -20.18 -13.50
CA THR A 326 -8.81 -19.73 -12.13
C THR A 326 -7.56 -20.44 -11.61
N PRO A 327 -6.50 -19.72 -11.20
CA PRO A 327 -5.28 -20.36 -10.75
C PRO A 327 -5.52 -21.22 -9.51
N SER A 328 -5.23 -22.52 -9.63
CA SER A 328 -5.23 -23.46 -8.51
C SER A 328 -3.97 -23.29 -7.68
N GLY A 329 -4.07 -22.60 -6.53
CA GLY A 329 -2.95 -22.41 -5.62
C GLY A 329 -3.36 -21.83 -4.27
N LYS A 330 -2.41 -21.84 -3.34
CA LYS A 330 -2.61 -21.31 -1.99
C LYS A 330 -2.01 -19.91 -1.92
N PHE A 331 -2.81 -18.96 -1.43
CA PHE A 331 -2.37 -17.61 -1.16
C PHE A 331 -2.00 -17.45 0.32
N SER A 332 -0.86 -16.85 0.61
CA SER A 332 -0.45 -16.45 1.95
C SER A 332 -0.10 -14.97 1.96
N VAL A 333 -0.32 -14.30 3.10
CA VAL A 333 -0.04 -12.87 3.26
C VAL A 333 1.06 -12.70 4.29
N SER A 334 2.12 -12.00 3.93
CA SER A 334 3.24 -11.64 4.79
C SER A 334 3.48 -10.12 4.77
N ILE A 335 4.47 -9.65 5.52
CA ILE A 335 4.92 -8.26 5.54
C ILE A 335 6.44 -8.29 5.32
N SER A 336 6.99 -7.22 4.73
CA SER A 336 8.44 -7.01 4.62
C SER A 336 9.17 -7.23 5.96
N PRO A 337 10.34 -7.90 5.97
CA PRO A 337 11.16 -8.06 7.17
C PRO A 337 11.73 -6.73 7.68
N SER A 338 11.78 -5.71 6.82
CA SER A 338 12.22 -4.35 7.19
C SER A 338 11.10 -3.51 7.82
N ALA A 339 9.87 -4.05 7.89
CA ALA A 339 8.76 -3.37 8.54
C ALA A 339 9.04 -3.15 10.02
N ALA A 340 8.50 -2.06 10.56
CA ALA A 340 8.51 -1.85 12.00
C ALA A 340 7.69 -2.97 12.64
N THR A 341 8.36 -3.92 13.31
CA THR A 341 7.70 -4.88 14.16
C THR A 341 6.93 -4.07 15.19
N LEU A 342 5.59 -4.15 15.13
CA LEU A 342 4.74 -3.65 16.19
C LEU A 342 4.99 -4.55 17.39
N GLY A 343 6.12 -4.36 18.06
CA GLY A 343 6.41 -5.05 19.30
C GLY A 343 5.26 -4.83 20.29
N PRO A 344 5.06 -5.75 21.24
CA PRO A 344 4.07 -5.58 22.29
C PRO A 344 4.27 -4.17 22.88
N ARG A 345 3.19 -3.38 22.88
CA ARG A 345 3.16 -1.93 23.17
C ARG A 345 3.64 -1.54 24.58
N SER A 346 4.33 -2.40 25.32
CA SER A 346 4.60 -2.29 26.74
C SER A 346 5.96 -1.68 27.13
N ARG A 347 6.88 -1.41 26.20
CA ARG A 347 8.08 -0.60 26.54
C ARG A 347 7.92 0.83 26.06
N THR A 348 7.85 1.75 27.01
CA THR A 348 7.82 3.20 26.80
C THR A 348 8.89 3.59 25.79
N THR A 349 8.44 4.01 24.61
CA THR A 349 9.28 4.38 23.45
C THR A 349 10.41 5.39 23.74
N TYR A 350 10.36 6.09 24.88
CA TYR A 350 11.42 6.99 25.36
C TYR A 350 12.75 6.30 25.66
N SER A 351 12.75 5.04 26.10
CA SER A 351 13.99 4.31 26.46
C SER A 351 14.79 3.86 25.24
N ILE A 352 14.12 3.60 24.11
CA ILE A 352 14.74 3.11 22.85
C ILE A 352 15.04 4.28 21.89
N MET A 353 14.55 5.48 22.18
CA MET A 353 14.85 6.68 21.39
C MET A 353 16.28 7.16 21.65
N SER A 354 17.06 7.37 20.58
CA SER A 354 18.36 8.04 20.70
C SER A 354 18.18 9.50 21.11
N GLN A 355 19.24 10.12 21.61
CA GLN A 355 19.24 11.52 22.03
C GLN A 355 18.77 12.48 20.92
N GLU A 356 19.10 12.20 19.66
CA GLU A 356 18.62 12.96 18.50
C GLU A 356 17.10 12.92 18.33
N ASP A 357 16.47 11.75 18.56
CA ASP A 357 15.00 11.62 18.51
C ASP A 357 14.35 12.43 19.64
N ARG A 358 15.01 12.53 20.80
CA ARG A 358 14.53 13.36 21.92
C ARG A 358 14.61 14.84 21.57
N GLN A 359 15.76 15.31 21.09
CA GLN A 359 15.95 16.69 20.65
C GLN A 359 15.00 17.09 19.53
N TRP A 360 14.74 16.18 18.59
CA TRP A 360 13.79 16.47 17.51
C TRP A 360 12.35 16.59 18.02
N ILE A 361 11.92 15.72 18.94
CA ILE A 361 10.60 15.83 19.58
C ILE A 361 10.51 17.13 20.40
N GLU A 362 11.59 17.56 21.05
CA GLU A 362 11.64 18.81 21.79
C GLU A 362 11.50 20.03 20.87
N ARG A 363 12.27 20.12 19.77
CA ARG A 363 12.10 21.19 18.78
C ARG A 363 10.69 21.24 18.18
N ALA A 364 10.09 20.07 17.93
CA ALA A 364 8.72 19.99 17.45
C ALA A 364 7.68 20.42 18.51
N ARG A 365 7.97 20.26 19.80
CA ARG A 365 7.15 20.77 20.90
C ARG A 365 7.30 22.28 21.07
N GLU A 366 8.52 22.79 20.99
CA GLU A 366 8.81 24.23 21.08
C GLU A 366 8.06 25.01 19.99
N THR A 367 8.21 24.60 18.73
CA THR A 367 7.48 25.21 17.60
C THR A 367 5.96 25.16 17.77
N LYS A 368 5.44 24.13 18.45
CA LYS A 368 4.00 24.01 18.75
C LYS A 368 3.55 24.90 19.92
N GLN A 369 4.39 25.12 20.92
CA GLN A 369 4.09 26.05 22.01
C GLN A 369 4.01 27.50 21.54
N PHE A 370 4.87 27.91 20.59
CA PHE A 370 4.84 29.26 20.03
C PHE A 370 3.62 29.54 19.12
N SER A 371 2.92 28.51 18.64
CA SER A 371 1.80 28.65 17.71
C SER A 371 0.42 28.51 18.35
N ILE A 372 0.32 28.35 19.68
CA ILE A 372 -0.95 28.45 20.39
C ILE A 372 -1.18 29.94 20.66
N PRO A 373 -2.06 30.64 19.92
CA PRO A 373 -2.42 32.00 20.26
C PRO A 373 -3.01 31.97 21.68
N LYS A 374 -2.46 32.81 22.58
CA LYS A 374 -3.01 33.02 23.93
C LYS A 374 -4.50 33.37 23.77
N SER A 375 -5.37 32.40 23.98
CA SER A 375 -6.82 32.48 23.77
C SER A 375 -7.54 33.30 24.85
N GLY A 376 -6.85 34.23 25.50
CA GLY A 376 -7.33 35.04 26.61
C GLY A 376 -7.46 36.54 26.31
N GLN A 377 -7.35 37.00 25.07
CA GLN A 377 -7.73 38.38 24.76
C GLN A 377 -9.27 38.48 24.73
N PRO A 378 -9.89 39.25 25.64
CA PRO A 378 -11.33 39.43 25.65
C PRO A 378 -11.74 40.05 24.32
N ARG A 379 -12.73 39.44 23.66
CA ARG A 379 -13.37 40.03 22.48
C ARG A 379 -13.92 41.40 22.89
N SER A 380 -13.38 42.47 22.31
CA SER A 380 -13.99 43.79 22.44
C SER A 380 -15.45 43.70 22.04
N ALA A 381 -16.33 44.09 22.96
CA ALA A 381 -17.74 44.23 22.68
C ALA A 381 -17.89 45.25 21.55
N LYS A 382 -18.51 44.83 20.45
CA LYS A 382 -18.91 45.76 19.39
C LYS A 382 -20.07 46.58 19.94
N SER A 383 -19.83 47.89 20.11
CA SER A 383 -20.85 48.93 20.19
C SER A 383 -21.52 49.14 18.84
#